data_AF-A0A7X3HDY2-F1
#
_entry.id   AF-A0A7X3HDY2-F1
#
_cell.length_a   1.000
_cell.length_b   1.000
_cell.length_c   1.000
_cell.angle_alpha   90.00
_cell.angle_beta   90.00
_cell.angle_gamma   90.00
#
_symmetry.space_group_name_H-M   'P 1'
#
loop_
_entity.id
_entity.type
_entity.pdbx_description
1 polymer ?
#
loop_
_entity_poly.entity_id
_entity_poly.type
_entity_poly.pdbx_seq_one_letter_code
_entity_poly.pdbx_strand_id
1 'polypeptide(L)'
;MSESILSHALTVQVLGYIGLVPLIIAWLAGIALSVRYWRERPRAARFCLASMGVMLAWTLLQQVLYLTVYLWAEDMEAARVSVVFSGIGAIGGLVHTLGFGLLLVAVFTGREAARE
;
A
#
# COMPACT_ATOMS: atom_id res chain seq x y z
N MET A 1 23.74 14.31 23.41
CA MET A 1 23.31 14.81 22.07
C MET A 1 22.88 13.69 21.13
N SER A 2 23.36 12.44 21.30
CA SER A 2 22.90 11.27 20.52
C SER A 2 21.50 10.75 20.93
N GLU A 3 21.15 10.79 22.22
CA GLU A 3 19.87 10.26 22.71
C GLU A 3 18.63 11.02 22.21
N SER A 4 18.71 12.35 22.03
CA SER A 4 17.58 13.15 21.53
C SER A 4 17.33 12.95 20.03
N ILE A 5 18.37 12.61 19.27
CA ILE A 5 18.26 12.33 17.83
C ILE A 5 17.63 10.95 17.63
N LEU A 6 18.05 9.98 18.45
CA LEU A 6 17.52 8.62 18.41
C LEU A 6 16.03 8.58 18.80
N SER A 7 15.64 9.32 19.84
CA SER A 7 14.23 9.42 20.25
C SER A 7 13.36 10.09 19.19
N HIS A 8 13.85 11.15 18.55
CA HIS A 8 13.14 11.78 17.43
C HIS A 8 12.98 10.85 16.23
N ALA A 9 14.04 10.16 15.80
CA ALA A 9 13.95 9.20 14.70
C ALA A 9 12.94 8.08 14.98
N LEU A 10 12.93 7.57 16.22
CA LEU A 10 12.00 6.53 16.65
C LEU A 10 10.55 7.03 16.68
N THR A 11 10.31 8.23 17.21
CA THR A 11 8.95 8.83 17.20
C THR A 11 8.42 9.05 15.78
N VAL A 12 9.26 9.50 14.85
CA VAL A 12 8.86 9.74 13.46
C VAL A 12 8.51 8.43 12.75
N GLN A 13 9.28 7.36 12.97
CA GLN A 13 8.95 6.03 12.44
C GLN A 13 7.65 5.47 13.03
N VAL A 14 7.48 5.56 14.36
CA VAL A 14 6.28 5.06 15.04
C VAL A 14 5.03 5.79 14.56
N LEU A 15 5.09 7.12 14.41
CA LEU A 15 4.01 7.92 13.82
C LEU A 15 3.66 7.47 12.39
N GLY A 16 4.67 7.16 11.58
CA GLY A 16 4.48 6.61 10.24
C GLY A 16 3.71 5.28 10.24
N TYR A 17 4.05 4.37 11.16
CA TYR A 17 3.35 3.08 11.26
C TYR A 17 1.91 3.22 11.79
N ILE A 18 1.66 4.12 12.73
CA ILE A 18 0.30 4.40 13.23
C ILE A 18 -0.61 4.85 12.08
N GLY A 19 -0.10 5.67 11.17
CA GLY A 19 -0.84 6.11 9.98
C GLY A 19 -1.20 4.99 9.01
N LEU A 20 -0.43 3.89 8.98
CA LEU A 20 -0.69 2.74 8.11
C LEU A 20 -1.75 1.79 8.66
N VAL A 21 -1.96 1.76 9.98
CA VAL A 21 -2.89 0.81 10.63
C VAL A 21 -4.31 0.91 10.05
N PRO A 22 -4.94 2.10 9.92
CA PRO A 22 -6.28 2.21 9.36
C PRO A 22 -6.37 1.70 7.92
N LEU A 23 -5.34 1.95 7.11
CA LEU A 23 -5.28 1.49 5.72
C LEU A 23 -5.18 -0.03 5.64
N ILE A 24 -4.33 -0.65 6.47
CA ILE A 24 -4.21 -2.11 6.55
C ILE A 24 -5.55 -2.73 6.96
N ILE A 25 -6.23 -2.17 7.95
CA ILE A 25 -7.56 -2.62 8.37
C ILE A 25 -8.55 -2.52 7.20
N ALA A 26 -8.56 -1.40 6.47
CA ALA A 26 -9.43 -1.21 5.32
C ALA A 26 -9.17 -2.24 4.20
N TRP A 27 -7.90 -2.51 3.88
CA TRP A 27 -7.53 -3.51 2.87
C TRP A 27 -7.94 -4.92 3.29
N LEU A 28 -7.68 -5.30 4.54
CA LEU A 28 -8.09 -6.61 5.08
C LEU A 28 -9.62 -6.76 5.10
N ALA A 29 -10.35 -5.73 5.50
CA ALA A 29 -11.81 -5.71 5.46
C ALA A 29 -12.33 -5.84 4.01
N GLY A 30 -11.75 -5.09 3.07
CA GLY A 30 -12.12 -5.18 1.66
C GLY A 30 -11.85 -6.56 1.04
N ILE A 31 -10.74 -7.21 1.41
CA ILE A 31 -10.44 -8.60 1.05
C ILE A 31 -11.50 -9.55 1.62
N ALA A 32 -11.79 -9.46 2.91
CA ALA A 32 -12.77 -10.32 3.58
C ALA A 32 -14.18 -10.17 2.97
N LEU A 33 -14.62 -8.93 2.71
CA LEU A 33 -15.89 -8.63 2.06
C LEU A 33 -15.92 -9.17 0.62
N SER A 34 -14.83 -9.03 -0.13
CA SER A 34 -14.75 -9.55 -1.50
C SER A 34 -14.88 -11.08 -1.54
N VAL A 35 -14.24 -11.78 -0.61
CA VAL A 35 -14.37 -13.24 -0.49
C VAL A 35 -15.79 -13.64 -0.06
N ARG A 36 -16.36 -12.94 0.92
CA ARG A 36 -17.73 -13.21 1.42
C ARG A 36 -18.79 -13.04 0.33
N TYR A 37 -18.74 -11.95 -0.42
CA TYR A 37 -19.74 -11.60 -1.44
C TYR A 37 -19.38 -12.09 -2.85
N TRP A 38 -18.38 -12.97 -2.96
CA TRP A 38 -17.88 -13.46 -4.25
C TRP A 38 -18.94 -14.14 -5.11
N ARG A 39 -19.87 -14.88 -4.47
CA ARG A 39 -20.94 -15.58 -5.18
C ARG A 39 -22.05 -14.65 -5.68
N GLU A 40 -22.33 -13.58 -4.95
CA GLU A 40 -23.40 -12.64 -5.28
C GLU A 40 -22.98 -11.67 -6.39
N ARG A 41 -21.74 -11.17 -6.34
CA ARG A 41 -21.23 -10.16 -7.30
C ARG A 41 -19.79 -10.46 -7.71
N PRO A 42 -19.54 -11.54 -8.48
CA PRO A 42 -18.18 -12.04 -8.75
C PRO A 42 -17.30 -11.04 -9.50
N ARG A 43 -17.85 -10.21 -10.39
CA ARG A 43 -17.06 -9.22 -11.14
C ARG A 43 -16.56 -8.09 -10.22
N ALA A 44 -17.45 -7.47 -9.46
CA ALA A 44 -17.08 -6.41 -8.51
C ALA A 44 -16.14 -6.93 -7.42
N ALA A 45 -16.39 -8.13 -6.90
CA ALA A 45 -15.56 -8.77 -5.90
C ALA A 45 -14.14 -9.05 -6.41
N ARG A 46 -13.95 -9.45 -7.67
CA ARG A 46 -12.62 -9.65 -8.28
C ARG A 46 -11.80 -8.36 -8.30
N PHE A 47 -12.39 -7.27 -8.78
CA PHE A 47 -11.68 -5.98 -8.87
C PHE A 47 -11.37 -5.40 -7.50
N CYS A 48 -12.29 -5.52 -6.53
CA CYS A 48 -12.05 -5.10 -5.16
C CYS A 48 -10.93 -5.94 -4.51
N LEU A 49 -10.99 -7.27 -4.65
CA LEU A 49 -9.95 -8.16 -4.13
C LEU A 49 -8.59 -7.86 -4.76
N ALA A 50 -8.52 -7.66 -6.07
CA ALA A 50 -7.30 -7.30 -6.78
C ALA A 50 -6.75 -5.95 -6.30
N SER A 51 -7.61 -4.93 -6.15
CA SER A 51 -7.23 -3.63 -5.61
C SER A 51 -6.61 -3.77 -4.22
N MET A 52 -7.35 -4.34 -3.27
CA MET A 52 -6.89 -4.44 -1.88
C MET A 52 -5.67 -5.33 -1.76
N GLY A 53 -5.60 -6.42 -2.52
CA GLY A 53 -4.45 -7.32 -2.58
C GLY A 53 -3.20 -6.64 -3.12
N VAL A 54 -3.32 -5.88 -4.22
CA VAL A 54 -2.20 -5.12 -4.80
C VAL A 54 -1.71 -4.05 -3.84
N MET A 55 -2.61 -3.29 -3.21
CA MET A 55 -2.21 -2.25 -2.24
C MET A 55 -1.51 -2.86 -1.03
N LEU A 56 -2.06 -3.93 -0.45
CA LEU A 56 -1.46 -4.62 0.68
C LEU A 56 -0.10 -5.23 0.33
N ALA A 57 -0.01 -5.94 -0.81
CA ALA A 57 1.22 -6.57 -1.26
C ALA A 57 2.31 -5.53 -1.55
N TRP A 58 1.94 -4.41 -2.19
CA TRP A 58 2.87 -3.32 -2.45
C TRP A 58 3.37 -2.68 -1.16
N THR A 59 2.49 -2.41 -0.19
CA THR A 59 2.91 -1.87 1.11
C THR A 59 3.91 -2.78 1.80
N LEU A 60 3.66 -4.10 1.83
CA LEU A 60 4.59 -5.05 2.43
C LEU A 60 5.92 -5.10 1.66
N LEU A 61 5.86 -5.16 0.33
CA LEU A 61 7.05 -5.14 -0.52
C LEU A 61 7.87 -3.86 -0.31
N GLN A 62 7.21 -2.71 -0.20
CA GLN A 62 7.87 -1.43 0.03
C GLN A 62 8.62 -1.42 1.38
N GLN A 63 8.05 -2.00 2.44
CA GLN A 63 8.76 -2.16 3.72
C GLN A 63 9.99 -3.05 3.58
N VAL A 64 9.87 -4.17 2.86
CA VAL A 64 10.99 -5.07 2.58
C VAL A 64 12.08 -4.35 1.79
N LEU A 65 11.73 -3.63 0.72
CA LEU A 65 12.67 -2.88 -0.10
C LEU A 65 13.39 -1.80 0.71
N TYR A 66 12.67 -1.04 1.54
CA TYR A 66 13.29 -0.04 2.41
C TYR A 66 14.24 -0.66 3.42
N LEU A 67 13.87 -1.79 4.02
CA LEU A 67 14.76 -2.52 4.93
C LEU A 67 16.00 -3.05 4.19
N THR A 68 15.83 -3.60 2.99
CA THR A 68 16.96 -4.06 2.17
C THR A 68 17.89 -2.90 1.81
N VAL A 69 17.36 -1.76 1.38
CA VAL A 69 18.18 -0.57 1.08
C VAL A 69 18.92 -0.11 2.32
N TYR A 70 18.26 -0.07 3.48
CA TYR A 70 18.89 0.31 4.73
C TYR A 70 20.06 -0.62 5.12
N LEU A 71 19.89 -1.93 4.98
CA LEU A 71 20.93 -2.93 5.28
C LEU A 71 22.13 -2.84 4.32
N TRP A 72 21.93 -2.36 3.10
CA TRP A 72 22.98 -2.25 2.07
C TRP A 72 23.57 -0.84 1.99
N ALA A 73 22.99 0.13 2.70
CA ALA A 73 23.37 1.53 2.61
C ALA A 73 24.69 1.85 3.32
N GLU A 74 25.24 0.96 4.15
CA GLU A 74 26.51 1.19 4.87
C GLU A 74 27.68 1.51 3.91
N ASP A 75 27.66 0.92 2.70
CA ASP A 75 28.70 1.12 1.68
C ASP A 75 28.30 2.11 0.57
N MET A 76 27.13 2.77 0.68
CA MET A 76 26.57 3.59 -0.40
C MET A 76 26.63 5.09 -0.09
N GLU A 77 26.97 5.90 -1.10
CA GLU A 77 26.86 7.36 -1.02
C GLU A 77 25.40 7.79 -0.78
N ALA A 78 25.19 8.76 0.12
CA ALA A 78 23.87 9.26 0.51
C ALA A 78 23.00 9.73 -0.69
N ALA A 79 23.63 10.31 -1.72
CA ALA A 79 22.94 10.72 -2.93
C ALA A 79 22.32 9.52 -3.69
N ARG A 80 23.05 8.40 -3.76
CA ARG A 80 22.57 7.18 -4.42
C ARG A 80 21.42 6.55 -3.63
N VAL A 81 21.52 6.54 -2.30
CA VAL A 81 20.46 6.05 -1.42
C VAL A 81 19.16 6.87 -1.60
N SER A 82 19.27 8.19 -1.71
CA SER A 82 18.13 9.07 -1.98
C SER A 82 17.44 8.75 -3.30
N VAL A 83 18.19 8.54 -4.39
CA VAL A 83 17.65 8.17 -5.71
C VAL A 83 16.87 6.85 -5.64
N VAL A 84 17.38 5.85 -4.91
CA VAL A 84 16.69 4.56 -4.76
C VAL A 84 15.36 4.73 -4.01
N PHE A 85 15.34 5.48 -2.90
CA PHE A 85 14.10 5.77 -2.18
C PHE A 85 13.08 6.53 -3.05
N SER A 86 13.53 7.52 -3.82
CA SER A 86 12.66 8.22 -4.78
C SER A 86 12.11 7.30 -5.86
N GLY A 87 12.93 6.37 -6.38
CA GLY A 87 12.50 5.37 -7.35
C GLY A 87 11.42 4.45 -6.81
N ILE A 88 11.60 3.94 -5.58
CA ILE A 88 10.59 3.12 -4.90
C ILE A 88 9.30 3.93 -4.69
N GLY A 89 9.41 5.19 -4.26
CA GLY A 89 8.27 6.09 -4.09
C GLY A 89 7.50 6.34 -5.39
N ALA A 90 8.21 6.57 -6.51
CA ALA A 90 7.60 6.78 -7.81
C ALA A 90 6.84 5.55 -8.31
N ILE A 91 7.43 4.36 -8.19
CA ILE A 91 6.74 3.09 -8.49
C ILE A 91 5.53 2.93 -7.58
N GLY A 92 5.67 3.26 -6.30
CA GLY A 92 4.58 3.22 -5.35
C GLY A 92 3.40 4.10 -5.75
N GLY A 93 3.66 5.31 -6.26
CA GLY A 93 2.62 6.18 -6.81
C GLY A 93 1.82 5.49 -7.93
N LEU A 94 2.51 4.87 -8.90
CA LEU A 94 1.87 4.14 -10.00
C LEU A 94 1.03 2.96 -9.50
N VAL A 95 1.54 2.21 -8.53
CA VAL A 95 0.81 1.07 -7.94
C VAL A 95 -0.44 1.53 -7.20
N HIS A 96 -0.37 2.65 -6.45
CA HIS A 96 -1.54 3.24 -5.82
C HIS A 96 -2.56 3.72 -6.86
N THR A 97 -2.12 4.38 -7.93
CA THR A 97 -3.02 4.79 -9.02
C THR A 97 -3.73 3.59 -9.63
N LEU A 98 -3.02 2.50 -9.91
CA LEU A 98 -3.62 1.27 -10.41
C LEU A 98 -4.60 0.65 -9.40
N GLY A 99 -4.22 0.59 -8.12
CA GLY A 99 -5.07 0.07 -7.05
C GLY A 99 -6.39 0.85 -6.96
N PHE A 100 -6.33 2.18 -6.88
CA PHE A 100 -7.55 3.00 -6.87
C PHE A 100 -8.35 2.89 -8.18
N GLY A 101 -7.70 2.76 -9.34
CA GLY A 101 -8.37 2.49 -10.60
C GLY A 101 -9.18 1.19 -10.57
N LEU A 102 -8.60 0.10 -10.05
CA LEU A 102 -9.28 -1.18 -9.86
C LEU A 102 -10.46 -1.04 -8.88
N LEU A 103 -10.27 -0.29 -7.79
CA LEU A 103 -11.34 -0.04 -6.82
C LEU A 103 -12.50 0.73 -7.45
N LEU A 104 -12.23 1.77 -8.24
CA LEU A 104 -13.26 2.52 -8.96
C LEU A 104 -14.03 1.61 -9.92
N VAL A 105 -13.34 0.76 -10.69
CA VAL A 105 -13.99 -0.23 -11.55
C VAL A 105 -14.88 -1.16 -10.72
N ALA A 106 -14.40 -1.64 -9.56
CA ALA A 106 -15.18 -2.49 -8.66
C ALA A 106 -16.49 -1.83 -8.21
N VAL A 107 -16.44 -0.53 -7.88
CA VAL A 107 -17.59 0.26 -7.41
C VAL A 107 -18.65 0.42 -8.50
N PHE A 108 -18.25 0.61 -9.76
CA PHE A 108 -19.18 0.83 -10.87
C PHE A 108 -19.64 -0.48 -11.53
N THR A 109 -18.92 -1.58 -11.33
CA THR A 109 -19.29 -2.89 -11.89
C THR A 109 -20.61 -3.39 -11.28
N GLY A 110 -21.59 -3.70 -12.15
CA GLY A 110 -22.90 -4.24 -11.74
C GLY A 110 -23.98 -3.19 -11.45
N ARG A 111 -23.70 -1.90 -11.68
CA ARG A 111 -24.72 -0.82 -11.64
C ARG A 111 -25.55 -0.70 -12.94
N GLU A 112 -25.27 -1.56 -13.91
CA GLU A 112 -25.95 -1.62 -15.22
C GLU A 112 -27.44 -1.98 -15.08
N ALA A 113 -27.84 -2.68 -14.01
CA ALA A 113 -29.23 -3.13 -13.80
C ALA A 113 -30.17 -2.08 -13.16
N ALA A 114 -29.69 -0.89 -12.78
CA ALA A 114 -30.51 0.14 -12.13
C ALA A 114 -31.02 1.23 -13.08
N ARG A 115 -30.81 1.05 -14.39
CA ARG A 115 -31.38 1.88 -15.46
C ARG A 115 -32.35 1.05 -16.27
N GLU A 116 -33.50 0.71 -15.68
CA GLU A 116 -34.75 0.34 -16.37
C GLU A 116 -35.91 0.32 -15.35
#